data_AF-A0A9P1CSV5-F1
#
_entry.id   AF-A0A9P1CSV5-F1
#
_cell.length_a   1.000
_cell.length_b   1.000
_cell.length_c   1.000
_cell.angle_alpha   90.00
_cell.angle_beta   90.00
_cell.angle_gamma   90.00
#
_symmetry.space_group_name_H-M   'P 1'
#
loop_
_entity.id
_entity.type
_entity.pdbx_description
1 polymer ?
#
loop_
_entity_poly.entity_id
_entity_poly.type
_entity_poly.pdbx_seq_one_letter_code
_entity_poly.pdbx_strand_id
1 'polypeptide(L)'
;MSLAATPEIIMVRMYNPATLEIEWQPLPVLFPDTLLQALWQAGEDVFRYCLFGKMTEDETLQFWKHIEKHCPWFQSSPAYNWEWKQKVASVGTYGDEIQCYKNSECGVVSVTAWTAEFSTQNNPLLRYFPIAVWSEHCESEFTFADLEKEMIERWRRLTDPSLTWPWTSSGYLIAFTFCQGAALIYMCEAGYFGQVMGLPGLYVDRLAPALRRAHRDFLLFKKMHKLSCSQPRFTPARLNRKVQTSFPALQSKAVASKVLTFWLANRATTFAQRPDATKADRIMAICLYAYSKMIMVMDEADHLMTERQAADFHGWVIKHLHSYIWLHGHGMMPGAARTMPGRRCWLLLPKLHHLWHLSWDTLQNRVNPKTCLLLSAESFIGDIGRVARSCHRSTVSIRTLERWAVKMALKIEALKEELRGN
;
A
#
# COMPACT_ATOMS: atom_id res chain seq x y z
N MET A 1 9.96 20.39 21.14
CA MET A 1 10.22 18.98 20.76
C MET A 1 9.91 18.82 19.29
N SER A 2 10.89 18.39 18.51
CA SER A 2 10.73 17.89 17.14
C SER A 2 11.60 16.64 17.03
N LEU A 3 11.27 15.73 16.12
CA LEU A 3 12.23 14.76 15.63
C LEU A 3 13.34 15.53 14.90
N ALA A 4 14.60 15.12 15.04
CA ALA A 4 15.74 15.88 14.51
C ALA A 4 15.77 15.94 12.97
N ALA A 5 15.04 15.04 12.31
CA ALA A 5 14.88 14.99 10.86
C ALA A 5 14.17 16.25 10.35
N THR A 6 14.98 17.18 9.84
CA THR A 6 14.52 18.42 9.22
C THR A 6 14.38 18.20 7.71
N PRO A 7 13.30 18.66 7.05
CA PRO A 7 13.21 18.57 5.59
C PRO A 7 14.34 19.35 4.90
N GLU A 8 15.07 18.67 4.02
CA GLU A 8 16.02 19.29 3.09
C GLU A 8 15.23 19.93 1.93
N ILE A 9 15.80 20.96 1.29
CA ILE A 9 15.21 21.56 0.09
C ILE A 9 15.97 21.05 -1.14
N ILE A 10 15.27 20.40 -2.06
CA ILE A 10 15.78 20.13 -3.41
C ILE A 10 15.12 21.06 -4.43
N MET A 11 15.74 21.22 -5.59
CA MET A 11 15.10 21.89 -6.73
C MET A 11 14.50 20.82 -7.65
N VAL A 12 13.23 20.99 -8.02
CA VAL A 12 12.51 20.13 -8.97
C VAL A 12 11.80 21.01 -9.99
N ARG A 13 11.56 20.50 -11.20
CA ARG A 13 10.75 21.21 -12.20
C ARG A 13 9.27 21.08 -11.86
N MET A 14 8.59 22.20 -11.75
CA MET A 14 7.19 22.32 -11.34
C MET A 14 6.49 23.40 -12.17
N TYR A 15 5.21 23.18 -12.44
CA TYR A 15 4.36 24.15 -13.12
C TYR A 15 4.12 25.36 -12.21
N ASN A 16 4.25 26.57 -12.76
CA ASN A 16 3.91 27.81 -12.05
C ASN A 16 2.55 28.34 -12.58
N PRO A 17 1.45 28.25 -11.81
CA PRO A 17 0.13 28.67 -12.27
C PRO A 17 -0.05 30.18 -12.53
N ALA A 18 0.94 31.02 -12.21
CA ALA A 18 0.90 32.45 -12.45
C ALA A 18 1.59 32.87 -13.77
N THR A 19 2.66 32.18 -14.16
CA THR A 19 3.38 32.38 -15.44
C THR A 19 2.89 31.43 -16.53
N LEU A 20 2.30 30.30 -16.13
CA LEU A 20 1.92 29.15 -16.98
C LEU A 20 3.13 28.39 -17.57
N GLU A 21 4.32 28.57 -16.98
CA GLU A 21 5.57 27.94 -17.40
C GLU A 21 6.02 26.81 -16.44
N ILE A 22 6.99 25.99 -16.88
CA ILE A 22 7.65 24.99 -16.02
C ILE A 22 8.96 25.58 -15.52
N GLU A 23 9.06 25.76 -14.21
CA GLU A 23 10.15 26.44 -13.53
C GLU A 23 10.83 25.50 -12.51
N TRP A 24 12.10 25.76 -12.18
CA TRP A 24 12.76 25.08 -11.06
C TRP A 24 12.26 25.68 -9.74
N GLN A 25 11.46 24.91 -8.99
CA GLN A 25 10.88 25.33 -7.72
C GLN A 25 11.47 24.52 -6.54
N PRO A 26 11.56 25.10 -5.33
CA PRO A 26 12.05 24.41 -4.15
C PRO A 26 11.00 23.44 -3.59
N LEU A 27 11.31 22.14 -3.59
CA LEU A 27 10.51 21.09 -2.95
C LEU A 27 11.16 20.65 -1.63
N PRO A 28 10.47 20.80 -0.49
CA PRO A 28 10.87 20.19 0.78
C PRO A 28 10.75 18.66 0.73
N VAL A 29 11.83 17.98 1.12
CA VAL A 29 11.95 16.52 1.15
C VAL A 29 12.51 16.07 2.50
N LEU A 30 11.79 15.17 3.16
CA LEU A 30 12.25 14.48 4.35
C LEU A 30 12.92 13.16 3.92
N PHE A 31 14.23 13.19 3.69
CA PHE A 31 14.95 12.02 3.16
C PHE A 31 14.95 10.85 4.16
N PRO A 32 14.91 9.58 3.66
CA PRO A 32 14.86 8.40 4.53
C PRO A 32 16.11 8.23 5.39
N ASP A 33 17.30 8.60 4.91
CA ASP A 33 18.55 8.49 5.69
C ASP A 33 18.59 9.52 6.82
N THR A 34 18.26 10.77 6.53
CA THR A 34 18.09 11.84 7.52
C THR A 34 17.03 11.48 8.58
N LEU A 35 15.95 10.78 8.18
CA LEU A 35 14.92 10.30 9.11
C LEU A 35 15.38 9.08 9.94
N LEU A 36 16.04 8.09 9.32
CA LEU A 36 16.60 6.92 10.01
C LEU A 36 17.64 7.32 11.04
N GLN A 37 18.49 8.32 10.74
CA GLN A 37 19.43 8.90 11.70
C GLN A 37 18.72 9.54 12.90
N ALA A 38 17.63 10.28 12.68
CA ALA A 38 16.88 10.88 13.78
C ALA A 38 16.11 9.85 14.63
N LEU A 39 15.67 8.73 14.02
CA LEU A 39 15.11 7.59 14.75
C LEU A 39 16.19 6.88 15.58
N TRP A 40 17.40 6.69 15.04
CA TRP A 40 18.54 6.13 15.76
C TRP A 40 18.97 7.01 16.94
N GLN A 41 19.01 8.33 16.74
CA GLN A 41 19.29 9.32 17.80
C GLN A 41 18.21 9.35 18.89
N ALA A 42 16.99 8.87 18.60
CA ALA A 42 15.96 8.70 19.62
C ALA A 42 16.13 7.42 20.46
N GLY A 43 16.89 6.43 19.97
CA GLY A 43 17.26 5.17 20.64
C GLY A 43 17.29 3.97 19.69
N GLU A 44 18.15 2.98 19.94
CA GLU A 44 18.16 1.70 19.18
C GLU A 44 16.80 0.97 19.33
N ASP A 45 16.18 1.08 20.49
CA ASP A 45 14.83 0.57 20.81
C ASP A 45 13.74 1.24 19.95
N VAL A 46 13.77 2.58 19.85
CA VAL A 46 12.83 3.37 19.03
C VAL A 46 13.03 3.08 17.54
N PHE A 47 14.29 3.03 17.08
CA PHE A 47 14.66 2.69 15.71
C PHE A 47 14.19 1.28 15.36
N ARG A 48 14.48 0.29 16.22
CA ARG A 48 14.02 -1.09 16.04
C ARG A 48 12.49 -1.15 16.01
N TYR A 49 11.79 -0.49 16.92
CA TYR A 49 10.33 -0.51 16.96
C TYR A 49 9.68 0.08 15.68
N CYS A 50 10.26 1.14 15.12
CA CYS A 50 9.74 1.76 13.89
C CYS A 50 9.90 0.87 12.65
N LEU A 51 10.98 0.08 12.59
CA LEU A 51 11.29 -0.79 11.44
C LEU A 51 10.75 -2.21 11.58
N PHE A 52 10.89 -2.82 12.77
CA PHE A 52 10.55 -4.21 13.08
C PHE A 52 9.22 -4.36 13.85
N GLY A 53 8.63 -3.27 14.33
CA GLY A 53 7.43 -3.31 15.15
C GLY A 53 7.68 -4.05 16.47
N LYS A 54 6.84 -5.05 16.75
CA LYS A 54 7.01 -5.96 17.89
C LYS A 54 7.67 -7.30 17.52
N MET A 55 8.24 -7.44 16.30
CA MET A 55 8.92 -8.68 15.89
C MET A 55 10.24 -8.89 16.64
N THR A 56 10.36 -10.08 17.22
CA THR A 56 11.61 -10.59 17.80
C THR A 56 12.67 -10.84 16.73
N GLU A 57 13.93 -10.96 17.15
CA GLU A 57 15.03 -11.28 16.25
C GLU A 57 14.89 -12.66 15.60
N ASP A 58 14.32 -13.65 16.30
CA ASP A 58 14.09 -14.97 15.71
C ASP A 58 12.97 -14.96 14.66
N GLU A 59 11.86 -14.25 14.87
CA GLU A 59 10.82 -14.11 13.84
C GLU A 59 11.36 -13.44 12.56
N THR A 60 12.18 -12.39 12.71
CA THR A 60 12.84 -11.74 11.57
C THR A 60 13.85 -12.68 10.89
N LEU A 61 14.61 -13.47 11.66
CA LEU A 61 15.53 -14.49 11.14
C LEU A 61 14.80 -15.60 10.37
N GLN A 62 13.68 -16.09 10.90
CA GLN A 62 12.83 -17.09 10.27
C GLN A 62 12.21 -16.56 8.98
N PHE A 63 11.74 -15.30 8.97
CA PHE A 63 11.25 -14.63 7.76
C PHE A 63 12.33 -14.60 6.67
N TRP A 64 13.53 -14.10 6.97
CA TRP A 64 14.59 -13.99 5.96
C TRP A 64 15.08 -15.36 5.47
N LYS A 65 15.23 -16.36 6.36
CA LYS A 65 15.52 -17.75 5.96
C LYS A 65 14.42 -18.35 5.07
N HIS A 66 13.17 -17.96 5.27
CA HIS A 66 12.07 -18.38 4.40
C HIS A 66 12.16 -17.71 3.01
N ILE A 67 12.34 -16.38 2.97
CA ILE A 67 12.53 -15.63 1.72
C ILE A 67 13.74 -16.16 0.93
N GLU A 68 14.86 -16.41 1.60
CA GLU A 68 16.08 -16.97 0.99
C GLU A 68 15.86 -18.33 0.31
N LYS A 69 15.04 -19.20 0.92
CA LYS A 69 14.69 -20.52 0.40
C LYS A 69 13.63 -20.49 -0.70
N HIS A 70 12.69 -19.55 -0.67
CA HIS A 70 11.47 -19.57 -1.49
C HIS A 70 11.34 -18.41 -2.51
N CYS A 71 12.20 -17.40 -2.46
CA CYS A 71 12.12 -16.21 -3.31
C CYS A 71 13.45 -15.96 -4.06
N PRO A 72 13.59 -16.45 -5.32
CA PRO A 72 14.85 -16.35 -6.07
C PRO A 72 15.39 -14.93 -6.26
N TRP A 73 14.53 -13.90 -6.28
CA TRP A 73 14.95 -12.50 -6.38
C TRP A 73 15.83 -12.04 -5.21
N PHE A 74 15.72 -12.67 -4.03
CA PHE A 74 16.52 -12.29 -2.86
C PHE A 74 17.98 -12.70 -3.01
N GLN A 75 18.29 -13.69 -3.86
CA GLN A 75 19.66 -14.16 -4.12
C GLN A 75 20.54 -13.11 -4.79
N SER A 76 19.95 -12.12 -5.47
CA SER A 76 20.64 -10.95 -6.03
C SER A 76 20.49 -9.67 -5.18
N SER A 77 19.93 -9.76 -3.96
CA SER A 77 19.82 -8.62 -3.05
C SER A 77 21.17 -8.34 -2.36
N PRO A 78 21.57 -7.06 -2.15
CA PRO A 78 22.72 -6.73 -1.30
C PRO A 78 22.62 -7.30 0.12
N ALA A 79 21.39 -7.49 0.65
CA ALA A 79 21.14 -8.08 1.96
C ALA A 79 21.29 -9.63 1.98
N TYR A 80 21.58 -10.29 0.86
CA TYR A 80 21.73 -11.74 0.79
C TYR A 80 22.91 -12.25 1.61
N ASN A 81 24.04 -11.54 1.62
CA ASN A 81 25.25 -11.94 2.36
C ASN A 81 25.40 -11.26 3.73
N TRP A 82 24.37 -10.55 4.22
CA TRP A 82 24.45 -9.88 5.54
C TRP A 82 24.36 -10.88 6.68
N GLU A 83 25.33 -10.85 7.60
CA GLU A 83 25.47 -11.81 8.71
C GLU A 83 24.24 -11.78 9.63
N TRP A 84 23.86 -10.60 10.11
CA TRP A 84 22.79 -10.42 11.10
C TRP A 84 21.43 -10.27 10.43
N LYS A 85 20.97 -11.34 9.75
CA LYS A 85 19.66 -11.43 9.09
C LYS A 85 18.51 -10.96 10.00
N GLN A 86 18.57 -11.29 11.29
CA GLN A 86 17.63 -10.86 12.33
C GLN A 86 17.51 -9.33 12.56
N LYS A 87 18.45 -8.55 12.00
CA LYS A 87 18.51 -7.09 12.03
C LYS A 87 18.45 -6.46 10.62
N VAL A 88 18.09 -7.22 9.59
CA VAL A 88 17.79 -6.68 8.25
C VAL A 88 16.33 -6.20 8.22
N ALA A 89 16.10 -4.90 8.07
CA ALA A 89 14.76 -4.31 7.98
C ALA A 89 14.22 -4.39 6.54
N SER A 90 13.02 -4.91 6.33
CA SER A 90 12.34 -4.85 5.03
C SER A 90 11.62 -3.50 4.85
N VAL A 91 11.91 -2.76 3.77
CA VAL A 91 11.30 -1.46 3.45
C VAL A 91 10.95 -1.30 1.97
N GLY A 92 10.04 -0.38 1.66
CA GLY A 92 9.74 0.04 0.29
C GLY A 92 8.91 1.32 0.22
N THR A 93 8.71 1.84 -0.99
CA THR A 93 8.05 3.13 -1.24
C THR A 93 6.53 3.02 -1.40
N TYR A 94 5.85 4.15 -1.21
CA TYR A 94 4.41 4.33 -1.35
C TYR A 94 4.11 5.71 -1.96
N GLY A 95 3.03 5.83 -2.75
CA GLY A 95 2.53 7.09 -3.27
C GLY A 95 1.01 7.05 -3.47
N ASP A 96 0.33 8.17 -3.21
CA ASP A 96 -1.14 8.29 -3.20
C ASP A 96 -1.56 9.77 -3.28
N GLU A 97 -2.76 10.05 -3.81
CA GLU A 97 -3.26 11.42 -4.01
C GLU A 97 -4.34 11.84 -2.99
N ILE A 98 -4.31 13.10 -2.54
CA ILE A 98 -5.20 13.59 -1.46
C ILE A 98 -5.96 14.86 -1.84
N GLN A 99 -7.27 14.74 -2.04
CA GLN A 99 -8.15 15.91 -2.07
C GLN A 99 -8.09 16.64 -0.71
N CYS A 100 -7.48 17.82 -0.70
CA CYS A 100 -7.42 18.68 0.47
C CYS A 100 -8.52 19.75 0.42
N TYR A 101 -8.55 20.54 -0.65
CA TYR A 101 -9.46 21.67 -0.77
C TYR A 101 -10.76 21.20 -1.45
N LYS A 102 -11.91 21.46 -0.80
CA LYS A 102 -13.24 21.16 -1.36
C LYS A 102 -13.60 22.21 -2.41
N ASN A 103 -14.37 21.79 -3.42
CA ASN A 103 -14.89 22.66 -4.49
C ASN A 103 -13.80 23.38 -5.31
N SER A 104 -12.61 22.77 -5.40
CA SER A 104 -11.52 23.18 -6.29
C SER A 104 -10.97 21.92 -6.96
N GLU A 105 -10.91 21.91 -8.29
CA GLU A 105 -10.29 20.82 -9.06
C GLU A 105 -8.77 20.84 -8.85
N CYS A 106 -8.18 22.04 -8.79
CA CYS A 106 -6.81 22.33 -8.34
C CYS A 106 -6.56 22.04 -6.84
N GLY A 107 -7.42 21.24 -6.18
CA GLY A 107 -7.52 21.09 -4.73
C GLY A 107 -6.79 19.88 -4.14
N VAL A 108 -5.98 19.19 -4.94
CA VAL A 108 -5.32 17.92 -4.59
C VAL A 108 -3.84 18.13 -4.23
N VAL A 109 -3.31 17.27 -3.36
CA VAL A 109 -1.87 17.15 -3.08
C VAL A 109 -1.40 15.72 -3.32
N SER A 110 -0.29 15.59 -4.03
CA SER A 110 0.47 14.35 -4.19
C SER A 110 1.29 14.08 -2.93
N VAL A 111 1.41 12.82 -2.52
CA VAL A 111 2.23 12.41 -1.37
C VAL A 111 3.09 11.22 -1.76
N THR A 112 4.40 11.34 -1.55
CA THR A 112 5.32 10.20 -1.55
C THR A 112 5.72 9.85 -0.13
N ALA A 113 5.93 8.56 0.13
CA ALA A 113 6.28 8.02 1.43
C ALA A 113 7.11 6.73 1.29
N TRP A 114 7.63 6.25 2.41
CA TRP A 114 8.12 4.88 2.54
C TRP A 114 7.50 4.21 3.78
N THR A 115 7.55 2.89 3.80
CA THR A 115 7.09 2.08 4.93
C THR A 115 8.07 0.96 5.20
N ALA A 116 8.22 0.61 6.47
CA ALA A 116 8.77 -0.69 6.84
C ALA A 116 7.68 -1.77 6.78
N GLU A 117 8.09 -3.01 6.55
CA GLU A 117 7.20 -4.14 6.24
C GLU A 117 6.94 -5.07 7.43
N PHE A 118 7.72 -4.93 8.52
CA PHE A 118 7.59 -5.70 9.76
C PHE A 118 6.84 -4.94 10.86
N SER A 119 6.87 -3.60 10.84
CA SER A 119 6.04 -2.75 11.72
C SER A 119 4.54 -2.75 11.39
N THR A 120 4.02 -3.86 10.86
CA THR A 120 2.67 -3.95 10.23
C THR A 120 1.53 -3.53 11.14
N GLN A 121 1.66 -3.88 12.42
CA GLN A 121 0.69 -3.66 13.50
C GLN A 121 0.87 -2.30 14.20
N ASN A 122 1.94 -1.55 13.89
CA ASN A 122 2.19 -0.24 14.49
C ASN A 122 1.09 0.77 14.12
N ASN A 123 0.99 1.82 14.92
CA ASN A 123 0.27 3.03 14.52
C ASN A 123 0.83 3.53 13.16
N PRO A 124 -0.01 3.99 12.20
CA PRO A 124 0.48 4.39 10.87
C PRO A 124 1.57 5.46 10.88
N LEU A 125 1.68 6.31 11.91
CA LEU A 125 2.78 7.28 12.06
C LEU A 125 4.13 6.60 12.40
N LEU A 126 4.10 5.46 13.08
CA LEU A 126 5.25 4.61 13.45
C LEU A 126 5.49 3.49 12.42
N ARG A 127 5.01 3.65 11.18
CA ARG A 127 5.15 2.69 10.08
C ARG A 127 5.36 3.38 8.73
N TYR A 128 4.57 4.42 8.43
CA TYR A 128 4.61 5.17 7.18
C TYR A 128 5.22 6.55 7.39
N PHE A 129 6.20 6.88 6.56
CA PHE A 129 7.06 8.04 6.71
C PHE A 129 7.01 8.87 5.42
N PRO A 130 6.51 10.12 5.43
CA PRO A 130 6.40 10.94 4.23
C PRO A 130 7.80 11.35 3.74
N ILE A 131 7.98 11.32 2.43
CA ILE A 131 9.18 11.82 1.74
C ILE A 131 8.91 13.25 1.31
N ALA A 132 7.91 13.45 0.45
CA ALA A 132 7.49 14.77 0.00
C ALA A 132 5.96 14.87 -0.09
N VAL A 133 5.48 16.11 -0.01
CA VAL A 133 4.08 16.49 -0.24
C VAL A 133 4.09 17.72 -1.13
N TRP A 134 3.29 17.76 -2.19
CA TRP A 134 3.19 18.95 -3.06
C TRP A 134 1.80 19.09 -3.66
N SER A 135 1.48 20.26 -4.21
CA SER A 135 0.17 20.48 -4.85
C SER A 135 0.21 20.01 -6.30
N GLU A 136 -0.75 19.16 -6.71
CA GLU A 136 -0.89 18.71 -8.11
C GLU A 136 -1.06 19.89 -9.08
N HIS A 137 -1.64 21.00 -8.61
CA HIS A 137 -1.78 22.23 -9.39
C HIS A 137 -0.44 22.83 -9.86
N CYS A 138 0.66 22.49 -9.18
CA CYS A 138 2.02 22.88 -9.54
C CYS A 138 2.87 21.69 -10.01
N GLU A 139 2.29 20.50 -10.18
CA GLU A 139 3.03 19.33 -10.67
C GLU A 139 3.30 19.47 -12.19
N SER A 140 4.46 18.99 -12.63
CA SER A 140 4.78 18.78 -14.04
C SER A 140 5.17 17.32 -14.27
N GLU A 141 5.24 16.89 -15.52
CA GLU A 141 5.72 15.57 -15.95
C GLU A 141 7.15 15.24 -15.48
N PHE A 142 7.88 16.24 -14.96
CA PHE A 142 9.23 16.10 -14.43
C PHE A 142 9.31 16.04 -12.90
N THR A 143 8.30 16.53 -12.17
CA THR A 143 8.38 16.74 -10.71
C THR A 143 8.70 15.45 -9.96
N PHE A 144 8.04 14.34 -10.32
CA PHE A 144 8.30 13.04 -9.72
C PHE A 144 9.69 12.50 -10.08
N ALA A 145 10.12 12.65 -11.34
CA ALA A 145 11.41 12.14 -11.81
C ALA A 145 12.61 12.89 -11.21
N ASP A 146 12.50 14.21 -11.03
CA ASP A 146 13.53 15.01 -10.35
C ASP A 146 13.64 14.63 -8.87
N LEU A 147 12.51 14.36 -8.19
CA LEU A 147 12.50 13.82 -6.81
C LEU A 147 13.08 12.39 -6.75
N GLU A 148 12.65 11.50 -7.64
CA GLU A 148 13.07 10.10 -7.67
C GLU A 148 14.58 9.97 -7.90
N LYS A 149 15.16 10.80 -8.75
CA LYS A 149 16.62 10.87 -9.00
C LYS A 149 17.41 11.11 -7.70
N GLU A 150 17.02 12.08 -6.87
CA GLU A 150 17.70 12.36 -5.60
C GLU A 150 17.44 11.24 -4.57
N MET A 151 16.26 10.61 -4.61
CA MET A 151 15.89 9.49 -3.74
C MET A 151 16.65 8.19 -4.05
N ILE A 152 16.92 7.88 -5.33
CA ILE A 152 17.57 6.63 -5.74
C ILE A 152 18.96 6.48 -5.11
N GLU A 153 19.79 7.52 -5.14
CA GLU A 153 21.16 7.43 -4.57
C GLU A 153 21.13 7.34 -3.03
N ARG A 154 20.19 8.02 -2.36
CA ARG A 154 20.00 7.89 -0.90
C ARG A 154 19.55 6.47 -0.53
N TRP A 155 18.61 5.89 -1.28
CA TRP A 155 18.20 4.49 -1.09
C TRP A 155 19.33 3.50 -1.36
N ARG A 156 20.06 3.66 -2.48
CA ARG A 156 21.19 2.80 -2.84
C ARG A 156 22.19 2.74 -1.67
N ARG A 157 22.58 3.91 -1.14
CA ARG A 157 23.51 4.03 0.00
C ARG A 157 22.98 3.47 1.32
N LEU A 158 21.66 3.48 1.55
CA LEU A 158 21.04 2.84 2.72
C LEU A 158 21.04 1.30 2.62
N THR A 159 20.98 0.76 1.41
CA THR A 159 20.98 -0.69 1.14
C THR A 159 22.37 -1.30 0.93
N ASP A 160 23.41 -0.48 0.85
CA ASP A 160 24.77 -0.89 0.51
C ASP A 160 25.50 -1.42 1.76
N PRO A 161 25.76 -2.75 1.88
CA PRO A 161 26.37 -3.34 3.07
C PRO A 161 27.85 -2.97 3.23
N SER A 162 28.47 -2.31 2.24
CA SER A 162 29.84 -1.79 2.35
C SER A 162 29.91 -0.42 3.05
N LEU A 163 28.78 0.28 3.18
CA LEU A 163 28.73 1.62 3.76
C LEU A 163 28.39 1.57 5.26
N THR A 164 29.21 2.24 6.07
CA THR A 164 28.98 2.34 7.51
C THR A 164 27.96 3.43 7.82
N TRP A 165 26.90 3.05 8.54
CA TRP A 165 25.92 3.95 9.15
C TRP A 165 25.93 3.77 10.67
N PRO A 166 25.37 4.70 11.47
CA PRO A 166 25.38 4.60 12.93
C PRO A 166 24.79 3.29 13.50
N TRP A 167 23.91 2.63 12.76
CA TRP A 167 23.24 1.37 13.11
C TRP A 167 23.90 0.11 12.52
N THR A 168 24.78 0.22 11.51
CA THR A 168 25.42 -0.98 10.92
C THR A 168 26.44 -1.60 11.86
N SER A 169 27.05 -0.81 12.76
CA SER A 169 27.89 -1.30 13.85
C SER A 169 27.12 -2.12 14.90
N SER A 170 25.83 -1.81 15.13
CA SER A 170 24.90 -2.67 15.90
C SER A 170 24.31 -3.83 15.07
N GLY A 171 24.77 -4.01 13.82
CA GLY A 171 24.39 -5.10 12.92
C GLY A 171 23.13 -4.88 12.08
N TYR A 172 22.50 -3.69 12.10
CA TYR A 172 21.32 -3.43 11.27
C TYR A 172 21.68 -3.11 9.82
N LEU A 173 20.83 -3.57 8.89
CA LEU A 173 20.87 -3.21 7.48
C LEU A 173 19.45 -2.88 7.00
N ILE A 174 19.32 -1.98 6.03
CA ILE A 174 18.05 -1.69 5.37
C ILE A 174 18.00 -2.47 4.05
N ALA A 175 17.00 -3.33 3.86
CA ALA A 175 16.75 -4.02 2.61
C ALA A 175 15.53 -3.41 1.90
N PHE A 176 15.74 -2.86 0.71
CA PHE A 176 14.65 -2.39 -0.14
C PHE A 176 14.07 -3.59 -0.90
N THR A 177 12.81 -3.96 -0.64
CA THR A 177 12.25 -5.27 -1.00
C THR A 177 11.09 -5.23 -1.98
N PHE A 178 10.30 -4.15 -2.01
CA PHE A 178 9.19 -3.99 -2.96
C PHE A 178 9.24 -2.62 -3.63
N CYS A 179 9.48 -2.62 -4.95
CA CYS A 179 9.46 -1.40 -5.78
C CYS A 179 8.52 -1.59 -6.98
N GLN A 180 7.22 -1.55 -6.73
CA GLN A 180 6.19 -1.89 -7.72
C GLN A 180 6.20 -0.96 -8.95
N GLY A 181 6.71 0.28 -8.80
CA GLY A 181 6.99 1.19 -9.92
C GLY A 181 8.34 0.92 -10.59
N ALA A 182 9.45 0.94 -9.83
CA ALA A 182 10.79 0.89 -10.43
C ALA A 182 11.09 -0.42 -11.18
N ALA A 183 10.50 -1.56 -10.78
CA ALA A 183 10.63 -2.81 -11.54
C ALA A 183 10.08 -2.68 -12.98
N LEU A 184 8.96 -1.96 -13.15
CA LEU A 184 8.35 -1.69 -14.46
C LEU A 184 9.21 -0.72 -15.29
N ILE A 185 9.75 0.33 -14.66
CA ILE A 185 10.66 1.29 -15.31
C ILE A 185 11.95 0.60 -15.76
N TYR A 186 12.61 -0.15 -14.87
CA TYR A 186 13.81 -0.93 -15.18
C TYR A 186 13.61 -1.87 -16.37
N MET A 187 12.48 -2.58 -16.44
CA MET A 187 12.16 -3.43 -17.59
C MET A 187 11.92 -2.62 -18.88
N CYS A 188 11.37 -1.40 -18.81
CA CYS A 188 11.31 -0.51 -19.98
C CYS A 188 12.71 -0.06 -20.42
N GLU A 189 13.57 0.37 -19.50
CA GLU A 189 14.92 0.89 -19.80
C GLU A 189 15.88 -0.19 -20.30
N ALA A 190 15.84 -1.39 -19.71
CA ALA A 190 16.56 -2.58 -20.16
C ALA A 190 16.04 -3.14 -21.50
N GLY A 191 15.06 -2.49 -22.14
CA GLY A 191 14.59 -2.82 -23.48
C GLY A 191 13.60 -3.99 -23.55
N TYR A 192 13.19 -4.58 -22.42
CA TYR A 192 12.22 -5.68 -22.39
C TYR A 192 10.88 -5.27 -23.04
N PHE A 193 10.43 -4.05 -22.77
CA PHE A 193 9.27 -3.44 -23.44
C PHE A 193 9.67 -2.58 -24.67
N GLY A 194 10.77 -2.95 -25.34
CA GLY A 194 11.39 -2.29 -26.48
C GLY A 194 12.31 -1.12 -26.09
N GLN A 195 13.38 -0.91 -26.87
CA GLN A 195 14.46 0.05 -26.61
C GLN A 195 13.99 1.44 -26.14
N VAL A 196 14.48 1.88 -24.98
CA VAL A 196 14.33 3.26 -24.44
C VAL A 196 15.67 3.99 -24.37
N MET A 197 16.75 3.27 -24.02
CA MET A 197 18.10 3.83 -23.89
C MET A 197 18.84 3.84 -25.23
N GLY A 198 19.68 4.85 -25.44
CA GLY A 198 20.56 4.99 -26.63
C GLY A 198 19.91 5.58 -27.89
N LEU A 199 18.59 5.79 -27.93
CA LEU A 199 17.92 6.46 -29.06
C LEU A 199 17.94 8.00 -28.91
N PRO A 200 17.98 8.79 -29.99
CA PRO A 200 17.86 10.24 -29.94
C PRO A 200 16.47 10.70 -29.47
N GLY A 201 16.35 11.97 -29.04
CA GLY A 201 15.10 12.59 -28.56
C GLY A 201 15.04 12.79 -27.04
N LEU A 202 13.87 13.19 -26.53
CA LEU A 202 13.62 13.35 -25.09
C LEU A 202 13.31 12.00 -24.44
N TYR A 203 13.73 11.82 -23.17
CA TYR A 203 13.53 10.57 -22.44
C TYR A 203 12.06 10.19 -22.29
N VAL A 204 11.18 11.16 -22.00
CA VAL A 204 9.74 10.92 -21.82
C VAL A 204 9.10 10.38 -23.10
N ASP A 205 9.49 10.91 -24.27
CA ASP A 205 9.02 10.46 -25.58
C ASP A 205 9.55 9.07 -25.98
N ARG A 206 10.70 8.63 -25.44
CA ARG A 206 11.22 7.26 -25.60
C ARG A 206 10.56 6.27 -24.65
N LEU A 207 10.34 6.69 -23.40
CA LEU A 207 9.74 5.86 -22.35
C LEU A 207 8.23 5.66 -22.57
N ALA A 208 7.48 6.68 -22.99
CA ALA A 208 6.04 6.56 -23.19
C ALA A 208 5.62 5.48 -24.21
N PRO A 209 6.31 5.26 -25.35
CA PRO A 209 6.12 4.06 -26.19
C PRO A 209 6.35 2.74 -25.44
N ALA A 210 7.40 2.63 -24.62
CA ALA A 210 7.69 1.42 -23.85
C ALA A 210 6.64 1.16 -22.75
N LEU A 211 6.26 2.18 -21.98
CA LEU A 211 5.16 2.10 -21.01
C LEU A 211 3.81 1.80 -21.69
N ARG A 212 3.55 2.33 -22.90
CA ARG A 212 2.35 1.95 -23.69
C ARG A 212 2.41 0.53 -24.25
N ARG A 213 3.60 -0.08 -24.38
CA ARG A 213 3.77 -1.52 -24.68
C ARG A 213 3.62 -2.35 -23.40
N ALA A 214 4.26 -1.97 -22.29
CA ALA A 214 4.14 -2.63 -21.00
C ALA A 214 2.70 -2.63 -20.44
N HIS A 215 1.99 -1.51 -20.55
CA HIS A 215 0.56 -1.44 -20.19
C HIS A 215 -0.30 -2.27 -21.15
N ARG A 216 0.06 -2.40 -22.43
CA ARG A 216 -0.65 -3.25 -23.39
C ARG A 216 -0.39 -4.75 -23.14
N ASP A 217 0.82 -5.08 -22.72
CA ASP A 217 1.20 -6.42 -22.28
C ASP A 217 0.49 -6.77 -20.96
N PHE A 218 0.50 -5.89 -19.97
CA PHE A 218 -0.34 -6.00 -18.77
C PHE A 218 -1.85 -6.10 -19.11
N LEU A 219 -2.34 -5.43 -20.16
CA LEU A 219 -3.71 -5.59 -20.66
C LEU A 219 -3.93 -6.95 -21.36
N LEU A 220 -2.92 -7.52 -22.00
CA LEU A 220 -2.94 -8.87 -22.58
C LEU A 220 -2.85 -9.95 -21.51
N PHE A 221 -1.98 -9.80 -20.51
CA PHE A 221 -1.93 -10.59 -19.29
C PHE A 221 -3.29 -10.53 -18.56
N LYS A 222 -3.85 -9.32 -18.36
CA LYS A 222 -5.25 -9.12 -17.91
C LYS A 222 -6.28 -9.83 -18.80
N LYS A 223 -6.03 -10.06 -20.08
CA LYS A 223 -6.99 -10.73 -20.99
C LYS A 223 -6.83 -12.26 -20.99
N MET A 224 -5.60 -12.77 -20.94
CA MET A 224 -5.28 -14.20 -20.84
C MET A 224 -5.69 -14.76 -19.47
N HIS A 225 -5.33 -14.05 -18.39
CA HIS A 225 -5.60 -14.44 -17.00
C HIS A 225 -6.92 -13.86 -16.45
N LYS A 226 -7.57 -12.93 -17.17
CA LYS A 226 -8.94 -12.39 -16.94
C LYS A 226 -9.09 -11.45 -15.72
N LEU A 227 -8.38 -10.32 -15.74
CA LEU A 227 -8.06 -9.43 -14.62
C LEU A 227 -8.42 -7.92 -14.90
N SER A 228 -8.79 -7.07 -13.91
CA SER A 228 -9.06 -5.59 -14.04
C SER A 228 -9.38 -4.81 -12.70
N CYS A 229 -9.47 -3.46 -12.67
CA CYS A 229 -9.96 -2.58 -11.55
C CYS A 229 -10.32 -1.14 -12.07
N SER A 230 -10.96 -0.17 -11.37
CA SER A 230 -10.67 0.55 -10.09
C SER A 230 -11.94 1.18 -9.42
N GLN A 231 -11.85 1.90 -8.26
CA GLN A 231 -13.04 2.36 -7.48
C GLN A 231 -12.78 3.29 -6.24
N PRO A 232 -13.58 4.36 -5.94
CA PRO A 232 -13.58 4.95 -4.57
C PRO A 232 -14.88 5.62 -3.99
N ARG A 233 -14.92 5.77 -2.65
CA ARG A 233 -15.78 6.66 -1.78
C ARG A 233 -17.30 6.27 -1.61
N PHE A 234 -17.72 5.64 -0.47
CA PHE A 234 -19.10 5.27 0.06
C PHE A 234 -20.05 6.45 0.51
N THR A 235 -21.39 6.39 0.30
CA THR A 235 -22.64 7.04 0.88
C THR A 235 -23.81 6.77 -0.13
N PRO A 236 -25.00 7.44 -0.26
CA PRO A 236 -26.01 7.08 -1.29
C PRO A 236 -25.62 7.14 -2.79
N ALA A 237 -25.17 8.28 -3.35
CA ALA A 237 -24.77 8.38 -4.77
C ALA A 237 -23.37 7.77 -5.07
N ARG A 238 -23.02 6.77 -4.28
CA ARG A 238 -21.67 6.26 -3.98
C ARG A 238 -21.73 4.76 -3.65
N LEU A 239 -22.82 4.35 -2.98
CA LEU A 239 -23.53 3.07 -3.08
C LEU A 239 -23.85 2.69 -4.54
N ASN A 240 -23.69 3.64 -5.48
CA ASN A 240 -23.95 3.56 -6.91
C ASN A 240 -25.32 2.95 -7.27
N ARG A 241 -26.32 3.18 -6.41
CA ARG A 241 -27.68 2.65 -6.55
C ARG A 241 -28.73 3.75 -6.70
N LYS A 242 -28.58 4.57 -7.77
CA LYS A 242 -29.58 5.60 -8.13
C LYS A 242 -30.89 5.00 -8.67
N VAL A 243 -30.82 3.80 -9.25
CA VAL A 243 -31.97 2.99 -9.72
C VAL A 243 -31.77 1.52 -9.31
N GLN A 244 -32.85 0.74 -9.23
CA GLN A 244 -32.79 -0.65 -8.76
C GLN A 244 -31.80 -1.54 -9.53
N THR A 245 -31.61 -1.25 -10.83
CA THR A 245 -30.73 -1.94 -11.79
C THR A 245 -29.26 -1.50 -11.74
N SER A 246 -28.92 -0.51 -10.92
CA SER A 246 -27.54 -0.03 -10.70
C SER A 246 -26.92 -0.68 -9.46
N PHE A 247 -25.58 -0.84 -9.48
CA PHE A 247 -24.86 -1.81 -8.65
C PHE A 247 -24.62 -1.30 -7.21
N PRO A 248 -25.19 -1.95 -6.17
CA PRO A 248 -24.81 -1.71 -4.78
C PRO A 248 -23.40 -2.24 -4.49
N ALA A 249 -22.41 -1.39 -4.70
CA ALA A 249 -21.18 -1.44 -3.91
C ALA A 249 -21.20 -0.26 -2.95
N LEU A 250 -21.01 -0.53 -1.67
CA LEU A 250 -20.79 0.47 -0.61
C LEU A 250 -19.19 0.38 -0.17
N GLN A 251 -17.29 1.70 -0.48
CA GLN A 251 -15.82 1.95 -0.20
C GLN A 251 -15.67 3.17 0.77
N SER A 252 -16.23 2.97 1.96
CA SER A 252 -15.62 3.14 3.26
C SER A 252 -14.21 2.57 3.22
N LYS A 253 -13.37 3.11 4.08
CA LYS A 253 -11.92 3.00 3.98
C LYS A 253 -11.36 2.14 5.12
N ALA A 254 -10.28 1.44 4.84
CA ALA A 254 -9.48 0.66 5.77
C ALA A 254 -10.34 -0.21 6.73
N VAL A 255 -10.09 -0.08 8.03
CA VAL A 255 -10.72 -0.87 9.10
C VAL A 255 -12.25 -0.79 9.13
N ALA A 256 -12.86 0.31 8.66
CA ALA A 256 -14.32 0.46 8.68
C ALA A 256 -15.03 -0.57 7.77
N SER A 257 -14.46 -0.87 6.60
CA SER A 257 -15.01 -1.89 5.69
C SER A 257 -14.87 -3.32 6.23
N LYS A 258 -13.85 -3.56 7.05
CA LYS A 258 -13.62 -4.82 7.77
C LYS A 258 -14.63 -5.02 8.91
N VAL A 259 -14.87 -4.00 9.74
CA VAL A 259 -15.90 -4.03 10.80
C VAL A 259 -17.31 -4.20 10.19
N LEU A 260 -17.62 -3.46 9.12
CA LEU A 260 -18.87 -3.63 8.38
C LEU A 260 -19.02 -5.04 7.78
N THR A 261 -17.93 -5.64 7.28
CA THR A 261 -17.93 -7.03 6.79
C THR A 261 -18.32 -8.02 7.90
N PHE A 262 -17.72 -7.90 9.08
CA PHE A 262 -18.01 -8.79 10.22
C PHE A 262 -19.48 -8.67 10.68
N TRP A 263 -20.00 -7.44 10.77
CA TRP A 263 -21.39 -7.18 11.11
C TRP A 263 -22.38 -7.71 10.06
N LEU A 264 -22.12 -7.46 8.77
CA LEU A 264 -22.97 -7.95 7.68
C LEU A 264 -22.94 -9.48 7.57
N ALA A 265 -21.79 -10.12 7.78
CA ALA A 265 -21.68 -11.57 7.81
C ALA A 265 -22.55 -12.19 8.91
N ASN A 266 -22.46 -11.66 10.14
CA ASN A 266 -23.30 -12.11 11.27
C ASN A 266 -24.81 -11.98 10.94
N ARG A 267 -25.25 -10.81 10.47
CA ARG A 267 -26.66 -10.58 10.12
C ARG A 267 -27.14 -11.46 8.95
N ALA A 268 -26.28 -11.71 7.97
CA ALA A 268 -26.59 -12.59 6.86
C ALA A 268 -26.77 -14.05 7.30
N THR A 269 -25.92 -14.56 8.20
CA THR A 269 -26.06 -15.91 8.77
C THR A 269 -27.41 -16.08 9.47
N THR A 270 -27.83 -15.14 10.34
CA THR A 270 -29.16 -15.18 10.98
C THR A 270 -30.29 -15.10 9.95
N PHE A 271 -30.18 -14.20 8.96
CA PHE A 271 -31.19 -14.03 7.92
C PHE A 271 -31.37 -15.28 7.03
N ALA A 272 -30.32 -16.09 6.86
CA ALA A 272 -30.34 -17.34 6.11
C ALA A 272 -30.85 -18.57 6.91
N GLN A 273 -31.10 -18.42 8.21
CA GLN A 273 -31.60 -19.50 9.08
C GLN A 273 -33.13 -19.55 9.20
N ARG A 274 -33.85 -18.50 8.79
CA ARG A 274 -35.32 -18.44 8.83
C ARG A 274 -35.97 -19.55 7.97
N PRO A 275 -37.20 -20.01 8.29
CA PRO A 275 -37.83 -21.15 7.60
C PRO A 275 -37.98 -20.94 6.08
N ASP A 276 -38.30 -19.72 5.65
CA ASP A 276 -38.48 -19.34 4.24
C ASP A 276 -37.16 -18.98 3.51
N ALA A 277 -35.99 -19.13 4.14
CA ALA A 277 -34.71 -18.69 3.57
C ALA A 277 -34.40 -19.41 2.25
N THR A 278 -34.35 -18.63 1.18
CA THR A 278 -34.11 -19.11 -0.18
C THR A 278 -32.67 -19.61 -0.35
N LYS A 279 -32.42 -20.37 -1.43
CA LYS A 279 -31.06 -20.76 -1.82
C LYS A 279 -30.14 -19.55 -2.02
N ALA A 280 -30.67 -18.43 -2.50
CA ALA A 280 -29.91 -17.19 -2.68
C ALA A 280 -29.52 -16.55 -1.34
N ASP A 281 -30.43 -16.50 -0.37
CA ASP A 281 -30.15 -15.98 0.98
C ASP A 281 -29.04 -16.79 1.67
N ARG A 282 -29.10 -18.13 1.54
CA ARG A 282 -28.12 -19.05 2.12
C ARG A 282 -26.73 -18.91 1.48
N ILE A 283 -26.64 -18.77 0.16
CA ILE A 283 -25.35 -18.57 -0.53
C ILE A 283 -24.81 -17.14 -0.28
N MET A 284 -25.67 -16.14 -0.13
CA MET A 284 -25.30 -14.77 0.28
C MET A 284 -24.64 -14.78 1.67
N ALA A 285 -25.23 -15.51 2.63
CA ALA A 285 -24.63 -15.70 3.95
C ALA A 285 -23.28 -16.43 3.90
N ILE A 286 -23.16 -17.51 3.12
CA ILE A 286 -21.87 -18.23 2.93
C ILE A 286 -20.82 -17.30 2.33
N CYS A 287 -21.18 -16.48 1.34
CA CYS A 287 -20.27 -15.52 0.69
C CYS A 287 -19.69 -14.49 1.66
N LEU A 288 -20.53 -13.87 2.50
CA LEU A 288 -20.08 -12.89 3.49
C LEU A 288 -19.36 -13.55 4.67
N TYR A 289 -19.83 -14.70 5.13
CA TYR A 289 -19.20 -15.46 6.21
C TYR A 289 -17.78 -15.92 5.83
N ALA A 290 -17.60 -16.48 4.64
CA ALA A 290 -16.28 -16.86 4.13
C ALA A 290 -15.33 -15.66 4.01
N TYR A 291 -15.82 -14.50 3.55
CA TYR A 291 -15.02 -13.26 3.51
C TYR A 291 -14.62 -12.78 4.91
N SER A 292 -15.53 -12.86 5.89
CA SER A 292 -15.21 -12.52 7.28
C SER A 292 -14.16 -13.47 7.88
N LYS A 293 -14.27 -14.78 7.62
CA LYS A 293 -13.33 -15.79 8.14
C LYS A 293 -11.95 -15.72 7.49
N MET A 294 -11.89 -15.41 6.20
CA MET A 294 -10.63 -15.10 5.52
C MET A 294 -9.86 -13.95 6.19
N ILE A 295 -10.57 -12.87 6.58
CA ILE A 295 -9.94 -11.73 7.28
C ILE A 295 -9.53 -12.12 8.71
N MET A 296 -10.36 -12.89 9.41
CA MET A 296 -10.02 -13.41 10.74
C MET A 296 -8.73 -14.26 10.71
N VAL A 297 -8.55 -15.16 9.75
CA VAL A 297 -7.31 -15.94 9.62
C VAL A 297 -6.08 -15.06 9.35
N MET A 298 -6.21 -13.97 8.58
CA MET A 298 -5.12 -13.00 8.43
C MET A 298 -4.85 -12.22 9.73
N ASP A 299 -5.86 -11.93 10.53
CA ASP A 299 -5.73 -11.23 11.81
C ASP A 299 -5.09 -12.08 12.91
N GLU A 300 -5.56 -13.32 13.03
CA GLU A 300 -5.17 -14.36 13.99
C GLU A 300 -3.81 -15.01 13.67
N ALA A 301 -3.23 -14.71 12.50
CA ALA A 301 -1.90 -15.15 12.10
C ALA A 301 -0.87 -14.00 12.17
N ASP A 302 0.36 -14.37 12.46
CA ASP A 302 1.55 -13.52 12.43
C ASP A 302 2.05 -13.30 11.00
N HIS A 303 3.28 -12.80 10.84
CA HIS A 303 3.86 -12.48 9.52
C HIS A 303 4.07 -13.72 8.64
N LEU A 304 4.29 -14.88 9.27
CA LEU A 304 4.30 -16.21 8.62
C LEU A 304 3.11 -17.02 9.14
N MET A 305 2.32 -17.57 8.23
CA MET A 305 1.26 -18.52 8.52
C MET A 305 1.82 -19.94 8.73
N THR A 306 1.23 -20.70 9.64
CA THR A 306 1.33 -22.17 9.61
C THR A 306 0.72 -22.70 8.31
N GLU A 307 1.12 -23.90 7.88
CA GLU A 307 0.52 -24.58 6.72
C GLU A 307 -1.00 -24.72 6.84
N ARG A 308 -1.49 -24.93 8.06
CA ARG A 308 -2.92 -24.92 8.35
C ARG A 308 -3.56 -23.54 8.14
N GLN A 309 -2.98 -22.47 8.69
CA GLN A 309 -3.52 -21.11 8.48
C GLN A 309 -3.49 -20.71 6.99
N ALA A 310 -2.45 -21.07 6.26
CA ALA A 310 -2.36 -20.84 4.81
C ALA A 310 -3.43 -21.62 4.03
N ALA A 311 -3.65 -22.90 4.36
CA ALA A 311 -4.70 -23.72 3.78
C ALA A 311 -6.12 -23.27 4.17
N ASP A 312 -6.34 -22.86 5.41
CA ASP A 312 -7.61 -22.29 5.89
C ASP A 312 -7.89 -20.94 5.19
N PHE A 313 -6.91 -20.04 5.09
CA PHE A 313 -7.00 -18.78 4.33
C PHE A 313 -7.39 -19.04 2.87
N HIS A 314 -6.66 -19.92 2.19
CA HIS A 314 -6.97 -20.34 0.83
C HIS A 314 -8.39 -20.92 0.71
N GLY A 315 -8.77 -21.83 1.60
CA GLY A 315 -10.10 -22.44 1.64
C GLY A 315 -11.24 -21.43 1.84
N TRP A 316 -11.02 -20.39 2.66
CA TRP A 316 -11.99 -19.30 2.82
C TRP A 316 -12.05 -18.37 1.60
N VAL A 317 -10.91 -18.06 0.96
CA VAL A 317 -10.87 -17.32 -0.32
C VAL A 317 -11.68 -18.07 -1.39
N ILE A 318 -11.36 -19.33 -1.67
CA ILE A 318 -12.04 -20.11 -2.73
C ILE A 318 -13.55 -20.24 -2.43
N LYS A 319 -13.93 -20.46 -1.17
CA LYS A 319 -15.34 -20.55 -0.74
C LYS A 319 -16.09 -19.22 -0.89
N HIS A 320 -15.43 -18.10 -0.60
CA HIS A 320 -15.97 -16.76 -0.89
C HIS A 320 -16.16 -16.55 -2.40
N LEU A 321 -15.11 -16.80 -3.20
CA LEU A 321 -15.12 -16.62 -4.65
C LEU A 321 -16.20 -17.44 -5.35
N HIS A 322 -16.32 -18.74 -5.05
CA HIS A 322 -17.36 -19.61 -5.61
C HIS A 322 -18.77 -19.14 -5.25
N SER A 323 -18.98 -18.71 -4.01
CA SER A 323 -20.28 -18.19 -3.56
C SER A 323 -20.62 -16.86 -4.26
N TYR A 324 -19.63 -15.97 -4.43
CA TYR A 324 -19.78 -14.71 -5.15
C TYR A 324 -20.13 -14.94 -6.63
N ILE A 325 -19.43 -15.86 -7.31
CA ILE A 325 -19.70 -16.23 -8.71
C ILE A 325 -21.11 -16.80 -8.87
N TRP A 326 -21.58 -17.63 -7.94
CA TRP A 326 -22.96 -18.14 -7.97
C TRP A 326 -23.98 -17.00 -7.84
N LEU A 327 -23.77 -16.08 -6.90
CA LEU A 327 -24.67 -14.93 -6.67
C LEU A 327 -24.67 -13.95 -7.86
N HIS A 328 -23.54 -13.80 -8.55
CA HIS A 328 -23.46 -13.07 -9.81
C HIS A 328 -24.35 -13.71 -10.87
N GLY A 329 -24.20 -15.01 -11.12
CA GLY A 329 -25.03 -15.74 -12.08
C GLY A 329 -26.52 -15.65 -11.76
N HIS A 330 -26.90 -15.89 -10.50
CA HIS A 330 -28.28 -15.80 -10.03
C HIS A 330 -28.87 -14.39 -10.20
N GLY A 331 -28.13 -13.35 -9.82
CA GLY A 331 -28.57 -11.95 -9.95
C GLY A 331 -28.61 -11.39 -11.38
N MET A 332 -28.19 -12.18 -12.39
CA MET A 332 -28.04 -11.76 -13.80
C MET A 332 -28.85 -12.61 -14.80
N MET A 333 -29.55 -13.66 -14.37
CA MET A 333 -30.28 -14.57 -15.26
C MET A 333 -31.27 -13.85 -16.20
N PRO A 334 -31.40 -14.26 -17.48
CA PRO A 334 -32.51 -13.85 -18.34
C PRO A 334 -33.87 -14.13 -17.67
N GLY A 335 -34.83 -13.23 -17.84
CA GLY A 335 -36.15 -13.35 -17.20
C GLY A 335 -36.22 -13.10 -15.69
N ALA A 336 -35.09 -12.90 -14.99
CA ALA A 336 -35.08 -12.65 -13.54
C ALA A 336 -36.00 -11.47 -13.16
N ALA A 337 -36.99 -11.75 -12.31
CA ALA A 337 -38.08 -10.83 -11.96
C ALA A 337 -37.58 -9.50 -11.37
N ARG A 338 -38.31 -8.39 -11.63
CA ARG A 338 -37.99 -7.07 -11.05
C ARG A 338 -38.03 -7.06 -9.51
N THR A 339 -38.80 -7.94 -8.90
CA THR A 339 -38.93 -8.10 -7.44
C THR A 339 -37.82 -8.93 -6.79
N MET A 340 -36.95 -9.60 -7.57
CA MET A 340 -35.93 -10.52 -7.05
C MET A 340 -34.89 -9.79 -6.18
N PRO A 341 -34.71 -10.18 -4.89
CA PRO A 341 -33.62 -9.67 -4.05
C PRO A 341 -32.25 -10.00 -4.64
N GLY A 342 -31.23 -9.18 -4.38
CA GLY A 342 -29.87 -9.44 -4.85
C GLY A 342 -29.63 -9.27 -6.37
N ARG A 343 -30.67 -9.00 -7.17
CA ARG A 343 -30.55 -8.76 -8.63
C ARG A 343 -29.55 -7.65 -8.94
N ARG A 344 -28.55 -7.95 -9.77
CA ARG A 344 -27.38 -7.09 -10.09
C ARG A 344 -26.58 -6.59 -8.87
N CYS A 345 -26.70 -7.22 -7.70
CA CYS A 345 -25.95 -6.83 -6.48
C CYS A 345 -24.57 -7.47 -6.35
N TRP A 346 -24.24 -8.41 -7.23
CA TRP A 346 -23.00 -9.18 -7.20
C TRP A 346 -22.39 -9.08 -8.60
N LEU A 347 -21.35 -8.27 -8.75
CA LEU A 347 -20.60 -8.14 -10.01
C LEU A 347 -19.19 -8.66 -9.78
N LEU A 348 -18.65 -9.38 -10.76
CA LEU A 348 -17.28 -9.90 -10.71
C LEU A 348 -16.27 -8.74 -10.84
N LEU A 349 -16.10 -8.02 -9.73
CA LEU A 349 -15.08 -7.00 -9.55
C LEU A 349 -13.73 -7.70 -9.46
N PRO A 350 -12.72 -7.35 -10.26
CA PRO A 350 -11.59 -8.25 -10.38
C PRO A 350 -10.53 -8.04 -9.29
N LYS A 351 -10.75 -7.18 -8.27
CA LYS A 351 -10.00 -7.34 -7.00
C LYS A 351 -10.12 -8.76 -6.42
N LEU A 352 -11.14 -9.52 -6.81
CA LEU A 352 -11.30 -10.96 -6.59
C LEU A 352 -10.24 -11.85 -7.31
N HIS A 353 -9.68 -11.45 -8.47
CA HIS A 353 -8.58 -12.17 -9.12
C HIS A 353 -7.26 -11.99 -8.35
N HIS A 354 -6.98 -10.78 -7.85
CA HIS A 354 -5.78 -10.56 -7.03
C HIS A 354 -5.88 -11.37 -5.75
N LEU A 355 -7.07 -11.43 -5.14
CA LEU A 355 -7.34 -12.27 -3.98
C LEU A 355 -7.14 -13.77 -4.28
N TRP A 356 -7.47 -14.24 -5.48
CA TRP A 356 -7.20 -15.61 -5.92
C TRP A 356 -5.70 -15.90 -6.04
N HIS A 357 -4.94 -15.06 -6.75
CA HIS A 357 -3.47 -15.20 -6.86
C HIS A 357 -2.81 -15.18 -5.47
N LEU A 358 -3.12 -14.15 -4.68
CA LEU A 358 -2.66 -13.99 -3.30
C LEU A 358 -2.97 -15.21 -2.41
N SER A 359 -4.07 -15.92 -2.67
CA SER A 359 -4.41 -17.16 -1.97
C SER A 359 -3.64 -18.40 -2.42
N TRP A 360 -3.05 -18.39 -3.62
CA TRP A 360 -2.09 -19.41 -4.05
C TRP A 360 -0.67 -19.06 -3.63
N ASP A 361 -0.29 -17.78 -3.74
CA ASP A 361 1.00 -17.27 -3.31
C ASP A 361 1.18 -17.55 -1.81
N THR A 362 0.22 -17.16 -0.95
CA THR A 362 0.21 -17.50 0.48
C THR A 362 0.07 -19.00 0.75
N LEU A 363 -0.56 -19.80 -0.13
CA LEU A 363 -0.55 -21.26 0.06
C LEU A 363 0.84 -21.88 -0.16
N GLN A 364 1.67 -21.27 -1.02
CA GLN A 364 3.02 -21.73 -1.35
C GLN A 364 4.11 -21.14 -0.46
N ASN A 365 4.09 -19.83 -0.22
CA ASN A 365 5.09 -19.09 0.57
C ASN A 365 4.68 -18.86 2.03
N ARG A 366 3.40 -19.07 2.38
CA ARG A 366 2.86 -18.87 3.75
C ARG A 366 3.07 -17.46 4.33
N VAL A 367 3.49 -16.46 3.55
CA VAL A 367 3.59 -15.07 3.98
C VAL A 367 2.16 -14.54 4.14
N ASN A 368 1.85 -13.98 5.31
CA ASN A 368 0.54 -13.46 5.61
C ASN A 368 0.27 -12.18 4.80
N PRO A 369 -0.76 -12.11 3.93
CA PRO A 369 -1.04 -10.93 3.11
C PRO A 369 -1.20 -9.61 3.87
N LYS A 370 -1.55 -9.68 5.16
CA LYS A 370 -1.64 -8.55 6.09
C LYS A 370 -0.39 -7.65 6.11
N THR A 371 0.79 -8.17 5.77
CA THR A 371 2.02 -7.37 5.64
C THR A 371 1.90 -6.31 4.54
N CYS A 372 1.52 -6.74 3.33
CA CYS A 372 1.40 -5.92 2.13
C CYS A 372 0.03 -5.23 1.97
N LEU A 373 -0.96 -5.53 2.81
CA LEU A 373 -2.29 -4.90 2.74
C LEU A 373 -2.25 -3.42 3.16
N LEU A 374 -2.45 -2.53 2.18
CA LEU A 374 -2.42 -1.06 2.28
C LEU A 374 -3.54 -0.41 3.15
N LEU A 375 -4.21 -1.16 4.02
CA LEU A 375 -5.25 -0.64 4.93
C LEU A 375 -4.67 0.38 5.94
N SER A 376 -3.42 0.17 6.37
CA SER A 376 -2.69 1.12 7.23
C SER A 376 -2.19 2.33 6.44
N ALA A 377 -1.83 2.17 5.16
CA ALA A 377 -1.44 3.27 4.27
C ALA A 377 -2.61 4.26 4.05
N GLU A 378 -3.81 3.73 3.80
CA GLU A 378 -5.02 4.55 3.65
C GLU A 378 -5.36 5.33 4.94
N SER A 379 -4.95 4.81 6.11
CA SER A 379 -5.08 5.50 7.40
C SER A 379 -4.02 6.60 7.57
N PHE A 380 -2.76 6.33 7.19
CA PHE A 380 -1.68 7.33 7.10
C PHE A 380 -2.06 8.50 6.16
N ILE A 381 -2.62 8.20 4.98
CA ILE A 381 -3.11 9.19 4.01
C ILE A 381 -4.30 9.98 4.56
N GLY A 382 -5.18 9.35 5.34
CA GLY A 382 -6.17 10.06 6.15
C GLY A 382 -5.55 11.11 7.09
N ASP A 383 -4.42 10.78 7.70
CA ASP A 383 -3.68 11.65 8.62
C ASP A 383 -2.87 12.76 7.94
N ILE A 384 -2.11 12.45 6.89
CA ILE A 384 -1.42 13.46 6.07
C ILE A 384 -2.44 14.44 5.49
N GLY A 385 -3.57 13.94 4.99
CA GLY A 385 -4.66 14.78 4.51
C GLY A 385 -5.29 15.67 5.60
N ARG A 386 -5.36 15.20 6.86
CA ARG A 386 -5.81 16.06 7.98
C ARG A 386 -4.81 17.19 8.26
N VAL A 387 -3.51 16.92 8.15
CA VAL A 387 -2.46 17.94 8.30
C VAL A 387 -2.47 18.91 7.12
N ALA A 388 -2.40 18.43 5.88
CA ALA A 388 -2.34 19.28 4.68
C ALA A 388 -3.54 20.23 4.54
N ARG A 389 -4.75 19.78 4.92
CA ARG A 389 -5.96 20.64 4.97
C ARG A 389 -5.93 21.76 6.01
N SER A 390 -4.97 21.74 6.94
CA SER A 390 -4.75 22.81 7.93
C SER A 390 -3.63 23.79 7.53
N CYS A 391 -2.99 23.56 6.37
CA CYS A 391 -1.93 24.39 5.82
C CYS A 391 -2.47 25.32 4.72
N HIS A 392 -1.78 26.42 4.43
CA HIS A 392 -2.10 27.25 3.26
C HIS A 392 -1.43 26.68 2.00
N ARG A 393 -2.11 26.74 0.84
CA ARG A 393 -1.67 26.13 -0.43
C ARG A 393 -0.20 26.39 -0.79
N SER A 394 0.28 27.63 -0.71
CA SER A 394 1.67 28.01 -1.03
C SER A 394 2.72 27.52 -0.02
N THR A 395 2.28 26.86 1.06
CA THR A 395 3.14 26.37 2.15
C THR A 395 2.86 24.90 2.47
N VAL A 396 1.98 24.24 1.70
CA VAL A 396 1.44 22.92 2.03
C VAL A 396 2.53 21.87 2.11
N SER A 397 3.56 21.95 1.26
CA SER A 397 4.70 21.05 1.24
C SER A 397 5.46 21.07 2.58
N ILE A 398 6.10 22.20 2.92
CA ILE A 398 6.92 22.31 4.13
C ILE A 398 6.08 22.14 5.41
N ARG A 399 4.94 22.83 5.51
CA ARG A 399 4.12 22.83 6.74
C ARG A 399 3.45 21.47 7.00
N THR A 400 3.27 20.62 5.99
CA THR A 400 2.77 19.26 6.20
C THR A 400 3.86 18.34 6.76
N LEU A 401 5.09 18.41 6.23
CA LEU A 401 6.23 17.66 6.75
C LEU A 401 6.58 18.08 8.19
N GLU A 402 6.68 19.39 8.47
CA GLU A 402 6.91 19.91 9.83
C GLU A 402 5.86 19.44 10.85
N ARG A 403 4.57 19.59 10.51
CA ARG A 403 3.47 19.21 11.42
C ARG A 403 3.35 17.69 11.56
N TRP A 404 3.74 16.92 10.55
CA TRP A 404 3.92 15.48 10.68
C TRP A 404 5.10 15.15 11.63
N ALA A 405 6.25 15.81 11.50
CA ALA A 405 7.43 15.57 12.33
C ALA A 405 7.17 15.92 13.82
N VAL A 406 6.39 16.96 14.11
CA VAL A 406 5.93 17.26 15.48
C VAL A 406 5.00 16.17 16.03
N LYS A 407 4.03 15.68 15.23
CA LYS A 407 3.18 14.54 15.64
C LYS A 407 4.00 13.26 15.85
N MET A 408 5.01 13.02 15.02
CA MET A 408 5.92 11.89 15.14
C MET A 408 6.74 11.99 16.43
N ALA A 409 7.31 13.16 16.73
CA ALA A 409 8.06 13.40 17.97
C ALA A 409 7.22 13.10 19.22
N LEU A 410 5.99 13.62 19.28
CA LEU A 410 5.06 13.34 20.39
C LEU A 410 4.72 11.85 20.51
N LYS A 411 4.65 11.10 19.40
CA LYS A 411 4.39 9.66 19.43
C LYS A 411 5.64 8.83 19.73
N ILE A 412 6.84 9.35 19.47
CA ILE A 412 8.13 8.77 19.88
C ILE A 412 8.34 8.92 21.39
N GLU A 413 8.08 10.08 22.00
CA GLU A 413 8.24 10.21 23.46
C GLU A 413 7.28 9.29 24.22
N ALA A 414 6.01 9.22 23.80
CA ALA A 414 5.05 8.25 24.35
C ALA A 414 5.43 6.77 24.07
N LEU A 415 6.24 6.49 23.03
CA LEU A 415 6.79 5.16 22.77
C LEU A 415 7.99 4.85 23.68
N LYS A 416 8.86 5.82 23.96
CA LYS A 416 9.95 5.68 24.94
C LYS A 416 9.42 5.41 26.34
N GLU A 417 8.29 6.00 26.69
CA GLU A 417 7.58 5.70 27.95
C GLU A 417 7.04 4.26 27.96
N GLU A 418 6.43 3.78 26.86
CA GLU A 418 6.01 2.37 26.70
C GLU A 418 7.22 1.41 26.78
N LEU A 419 8.34 1.73 26.13
CA LEU A 419 9.54 0.87 26.07
C LEU A 419 10.40 0.88 27.35
N ARG A 420 10.28 1.91 28.21
CA ARG A 420 10.93 1.96 29.54
C ARG A 420 10.09 1.35 30.66
N GLY A 421 8.81 1.08 30.40
CA GLY A 421 7.85 0.49 31.35
C GLY A 421 7.71 -1.03 31.23
N ASN A 422 8.51 -1.68 30.38
CA ASN A 422 8.60 -3.12 30.18
C ASN A 422 10.05 -3.59 30.39
#